data_AF-A0A832K040-F1
#
_entry.id   AF-A0A832K040-F1
#
_cell.length_a   1.000
_cell.length_b   1.000
_cell.length_c   1.000
_cell.angle_alpha   90.00
_cell.angle_beta   90.00
_cell.angle_gamma   90.00
#
_symmetry.space_group_name_H-M   'P 1'
#
loop_
_entity.id
_entity.type
_entity.pdbx_description
1 polymer ?
#
loop_
_entity_poly.entity_id
_entity_poly.type
_entity_poly.pdbx_seq_one_letter_code
_entity_poly.pdbx_strand_id
1 'polypeptide(L)'
;MCVESCAVRSALLNKFRSKLEFLVNTAATHISKTRFTPNTLTFLSLLASLLGVPLVILTQRGLVLVAVIIVSGFLDALDGALARISGKSTLRGALLDSFIDRICEATYALALLLLGVDVYAVLVFLTLSFLVSYLRARGEALGVALTGVGLMERAERLIGLILVSTIIDVADLLLANTALVLVAFLTGVTVIQRFLYTWRQLSSVK
;
A
#
# COMPACT_ATOMS: atom_id res chain seq x y z
N MET A 1 -26.63 -1.49 17.07
CA MET A 1 -26.95 -1.09 15.68
C MET A 1 -25.84 -0.21 15.07
N CYS A 2 -24.61 -0.72 14.93
CA CYS A 2 -23.57 -0.04 14.15
C CYS A 2 -22.52 -1.06 13.65
N VAL A 3 -22.99 -2.22 13.17
CA VAL A 3 -22.16 -3.30 12.60
C VAL A 3 -22.41 -3.44 11.08
N GLU A 4 -23.37 -2.70 10.53
CA GLU A 4 -23.67 -2.74 9.08
C GLU A 4 -22.69 -1.93 8.22
N SER A 5 -21.82 -1.10 8.82
CA SER A 5 -20.82 -0.35 8.05
C SER A 5 -19.66 -1.23 7.51
N CYS A 6 -19.61 -2.52 7.86
CA CYS A 6 -18.66 -3.48 7.28
C CYS A 6 -19.10 -3.96 5.87
N ALA A 7 -20.34 -3.67 5.46
CA ALA A 7 -20.94 -4.17 4.23
C ALA A 7 -20.80 -3.23 3.00
N VAL A 8 -19.95 -2.20 3.06
CA VAL A 8 -19.70 -1.29 1.91
C VAL A 8 -18.45 -1.70 1.11
N ARG A 9 -18.00 -2.96 1.25
CA ARG A 9 -17.00 -3.52 0.34
C ARG A 9 -17.68 -3.79 -1.00
N SER A 10 -17.69 -2.79 -1.88
CA SER A 10 -18.40 -2.83 -3.16
C SER A 10 -18.05 -4.13 -3.92
N ALA A 11 -19.08 -4.82 -4.41
CA ALA A 11 -18.92 -6.08 -5.15
C ALA A 11 -17.91 -5.96 -6.32
N LEU A 12 -17.75 -4.74 -6.85
CA LEU A 12 -16.82 -4.40 -7.91
C LEU A 12 -15.34 -4.43 -7.47
N LEU A 13 -15.02 -3.88 -6.29
CA LEU A 13 -13.67 -3.97 -5.72
C LEU A 13 -13.30 -5.41 -5.36
N ASN A 14 -14.26 -6.18 -4.84
CA ASN A 14 -14.04 -7.61 -4.56
C ASN A 14 -13.77 -8.41 -5.84
N LYS A 15 -14.52 -8.14 -6.92
CA LYS A 15 -14.34 -8.81 -8.22
C LYS A 15 -13.03 -8.43 -8.92
N PHE A 16 -12.60 -7.17 -8.79
CA PHE A 16 -11.30 -6.73 -9.30
C PHE A 16 -10.15 -7.35 -8.49
N ARG A 17 -10.26 -7.33 -7.16
CA ARG A 17 -9.31 -7.97 -6.25
C ARG A 17 -9.15 -9.46 -6.55
N SER A 18 -10.26 -10.19 -6.71
CA SER A 18 -10.19 -11.63 -7.03
C SER A 18 -9.51 -11.90 -8.38
N LYS A 19 -9.68 -11.01 -9.37
CA LYS A 19 -9.00 -11.12 -10.67
C LYS A 19 -7.51 -10.84 -10.56
N LEU A 20 -7.12 -9.82 -9.80
CA LEU A 20 -5.71 -9.54 -9.50
C LEU A 20 -5.07 -10.69 -8.72
N GLU A 21 -5.72 -11.20 -7.68
CA GLU A 21 -5.25 -12.35 -6.91
C GLU A 21 -5.07 -13.58 -7.80
N PHE A 22 -6.00 -13.83 -8.74
CA PHE A 22 -5.84 -14.91 -9.72
C PHE A 22 -4.60 -14.72 -10.60
N LEU A 23 -4.37 -13.51 -11.13
CA LEU A 23 -3.19 -13.20 -11.95
C LEU A 23 -1.89 -13.35 -11.16
N VAL A 24 -1.84 -12.79 -9.95
CA VAL A 24 -0.68 -12.86 -9.05
C VAL A 24 -0.40 -14.31 -8.66
N ASN A 25 -1.42 -15.09 -8.29
CA ASN A 25 -1.26 -16.50 -7.95
C ASN A 25 -0.78 -17.32 -9.16
N THR A 26 -1.30 -17.04 -10.35
CA THR A 26 -0.85 -17.69 -11.59
C THR A 26 0.63 -17.41 -11.81
N ALA A 27 1.05 -16.13 -11.79
CA ALA A 27 2.46 -15.76 -11.90
C ALA A 27 3.32 -16.41 -10.81
N ALA A 28 2.84 -16.42 -9.56
CA ALA A 28 3.54 -17.02 -8.44
C ALA A 28 3.73 -18.54 -8.60
N THR A 29 2.75 -19.27 -9.14
CA THR A 29 2.90 -20.72 -9.44
C THR A 29 3.90 -21.00 -10.56
N HIS A 30 4.06 -20.09 -11.53
CA HIS A 30 5.13 -20.20 -12.52
C HIS A 30 6.49 -19.93 -11.89
N ILE A 31 6.60 -18.89 -11.07
CA ILE A 31 7.84 -18.50 -10.39
C ILE A 31 8.25 -19.54 -9.34
N SER A 32 7.31 -20.23 -8.68
CA SER A 32 7.62 -21.27 -7.70
C SER A 32 8.39 -22.45 -8.30
N LYS A 33 8.39 -22.60 -9.63
CA LYS A 33 9.20 -23.59 -10.37
C LYS A 33 10.63 -23.11 -10.67
N THR A 34 10.95 -21.87 -10.35
CA THR A 34 12.26 -21.24 -10.56
C THR A 34 13.06 -21.17 -9.25
N ARG A 35 14.27 -20.58 -9.28
CA ARG A 35 15.12 -20.39 -8.09
C ARG A 35 14.79 -19.12 -7.28
N PHE A 36 13.83 -18.31 -7.71
CA PHE A 36 13.47 -17.08 -7.01
C PHE A 36 12.88 -17.40 -5.63
N THR A 37 13.31 -16.64 -4.63
CA THR A 37 12.75 -16.72 -3.27
C THR A 37 11.80 -15.54 -3.03
N PRO A 38 10.85 -15.64 -2.07
CA PRO A 38 10.01 -14.50 -1.70
C PRO A 38 10.84 -13.25 -1.37
N ASN A 39 11.87 -13.39 -0.54
CA ASN A 39 12.76 -12.27 -0.20
C ASN A 39 13.43 -11.63 -1.42
N THR A 40 13.76 -12.42 -2.46
CA THR A 40 14.32 -11.87 -3.71
C THR A 40 13.31 -10.94 -4.38
N LEU A 41 12.03 -11.31 -4.41
CA LEU A 41 10.97 -10.48 -4.97
C LEU A 41 10.76 -9.21 -4.12
N THR A 42 10.82 -9.31 -2.79
CA THR A 42 10.76 -8.15 -1.89
C THR A 42 11.94 -7.18 -2.12
N PHE A 43 13.15 -7.68 -2.35
CA PHE A 43 14.29 -6.81 -2.68
C PHE A 43 14.16 -6.19 -4.08
N LEU A 44 13.55 -6.89 -5.03
CA LEU A 44 13.27 -6.34 -6.36
C LEU A 44 12.18 -5.25 -6.30
N SER A 45 11.15 -5.39 -5.47
CA SER A 45 10.14 -4.35 -5.26
C SER A 45 10.79 -3.09 -4.67
N LEU A 46 11.68 -3.25 -3.68
CA LEU A 46 12.49 -2.16 -3.13
C LEU A 46 13.33 -1.49 -4.22
N LEU A 47 14.10 -2.27 -4.98
CA LEU A 47 14.96 -1.73 -6.04
C LEU A 47 14.16 -0.96 -7.08
N ALA A 48 13.02 -1.50 -7.52
CA ALA A 48 12.12 -0.81 -8.46
C ALA A 48 11.63 0.52 -7.90
N SER A 49 11.23 0.57 -6.62
CA SER A 49 10.79 1.82 -5.99
C SER A 49 11.92 2.86 -5.94
N LEU A 50 13.13 2.47 -5.52
CA LEU A 50 14.28 3.35 -5.38
C LEU A 50 14.76 3.90 -6.73
N LEU A 51 14.78 3.06 -7.77
CA LEU A 51 15.09 3.49 -9.14
C LEU A 51 14.04 4.45 -9.69
N GLY A 52 12.81 4.43 -9.17
CA GLY A 52 11.76 5.36 -9.57
C GLY A 52 12.11 6.82 -9.31
N VAL A 53 12.84 7.13 -8.23
CA VAL A 53 13.21 8.51 -7.88
C VAL A 53 14.10 9.17 -8.95
N PRO A 54 15.28 8.62 -9.31
CA PRO A 54 16.08 9.23 -10.37
C PRO A 54 15.37 9.23 -11.73
N LEU A 55 14.54 8.21 -12.03
CA LEU A 55 13.74 8.21 -13.26
C LEU A 55 12.73 9.37 -13.31
N VAL A 56 12.07 9.65 -12.20
CA VAL A 56 11.16 10.80 -12.06
C VAL A 56 11.93 12.11 -12.16
N ILE A 57 13.11 12.23 -11.53
CA ILE A 57 13.96 13.43 -11.64
C ILE A 57 14.35 13.69 -13.10
N LEU A 58 14.73 12.66 -13.85
CA LEU A 58 15.19 12.79 -15.24
C LEU A 58 14.04 13.09 -16.21
N THR A 59 12.86 12.53 -15.97
CA THR A 59 11.74 12.62 -16.91
C THR A 59 10.73 13.70 -16.57
N GLN A 60 10.62 14.06 -15.28
CA GLN A 60 9.60 14.97 -14.73
C GLN A 60 8.18 14.55 -15.12
N ARG A 61 7.91 13.24 -15.17
CA ARG A 61 6.61 12.66 -15.57
C ARG A 61 5.98 11.84 -14.46
N GLY A 62 4.74 12.18 -14.11
CA GLY A 62 3.93 11.41 -13.18
C GLY A 62 3.62 9.99 -13.66
N LEU A 63 3.49 9.76 -14.97
CA LEU A 63 3.28 8.42 -15.54
C LEU A 63 4.47 7.48 -15.32
N VAL A 64 5.68 8.01 -15.15
CA VAL A 64 6.85 7.20 -14.76
C VAL A 64 6.68 6.70 -13.33
N LEU A 65 6.19 7.55 -12.42
CA LEU A 65 5.86 7.14 -11.06
C LEU A 65 4.72 6.11 -11.03
N VAL A 66 3.71 6.25 -11.90
CA VAL A 66 2.66 5.22 -12.06
C VAL A 66 3.27 3.85 -12.39
N ALA A 67 4.15 3.79 -13.38
CA ALA A 67 4.80 2.54 -13.78
C ALA A 67 5.64 1.94 -12.63
N VAL A 68 6.37 2.79 -11.90
CA VAL A 68 7.15 2.39 -10.72
C VAL A 68 6.25 1.76 -9.64
N ILE A 69 5.15 2.43 -9.27
CA ILE A 69 4.22 1.95 -8.24
C ILE A 69 3.61 0.61 -8.66
N ILE A 70 3.19 0.47 -9.93
CA ILE A 70 2.59 -0.76 -10.44
C ILE A 70 3.61 -1.90 -10.40
N VAL A 71 4.83 -1.69 -10.90
CA VAL A 71 5.86 -2.73 -10.96
C VAL A 71 6.28 -3.16 -9.56
N SER A 72 6.62 -2.20 -8.69
CA SER A 72 7.06 -2.51 -7.32
C SER A 72 5.92 -3.14 -6.51
N GLY A 73 4.70 -2.58 -6.56
CA GLY A 73 3.54 -3.15 -5.87
C GLY A 73 3.13 -4.54 -6.39
N PHE A 74 3.35 -4.82 -7.69
CA PHE A 74 3.12 -6.16 -8.23
C PHE A 74 4.16 -7.17 -7.73
N LEU A 75 5.45 -6.80 -7.71
CA LEU A 75 6.52 -7.66 -7.20
C LEU A 75 6.31 -8.02 -5.73
N ASP A 76 5.85 -7.06 -4.95
CA ASP A 76 5.47 -7.21 -3.56
C ASP A 76 4.27 -8.17 -3.39
N ALA A 77 3.17 -7.96 -4.12
CA ALA A 77 2.05 -8.89 -4.08
C ALA A 77 2.44 -10.33 -4.48
N LEU A 78 3.39 -10.46 -5.40
CA LEU A 78 3.94 -11.71 -5.89
C LEU A 78 4.79 -12.42 -4.85
N ASP A 79 5.54 -11.69 -4.02
CA ASP A 79 6.34 -12.28 -2.95
C ASP A 79 5.47 -12.98 -1.91
N GLY A 80 4.34 -12.37 -1.52
CA GLY A 80 3.44 -12.90 -0.52
C GLY A 80 2.69 -14.12 -1.07
N ALA A 81 2.31 -14.08 -2.35
CA ALA A 81 1.74 -15.23 -3.04
C ALA A 81 2.74 -16.38 -3.16
N LEU A 82 3.98 -16.10 -3.55
CA LEU A 82 5.04 -17.09 -3.66
C LEU A 82 5.35 -17.72 -2.29
N ALA A 83 5.40 -16.93 -1.21
CA ALA A 83 5.63 -17.42 0.15
C ALA A 83 4.54 -18.41 0.58
N ARG A 84 3.26 -18.09 0.30
CA ARG A 84 2.12 -18.97 0.60
C ARG A 84 2.15 -20.27 -0.20
N ILE A 85 2.35 -20.18 -1.52
CA ILE A 85 2.34 -21.34 -2.42
C ILE A 85 3.53 -22.27 -2.15
N SER A 86 4.71 -21.71 -1.86
CA SER A 86 5.92 -22.50 -1.61
C SER A 86 6.06 -23.01 -0.17
N GLY A 87 5.10 -22.71 0.71
CA GLY A 87 5.19 -23.07 2.13
C GLY A 87 6.32 -22.38 2.89
N LYS A 88 6.80 -21.23 2.40
CA LYS A 88 7.95 -20.48 2.94
C LYS A 88 7.55 -19.20 3.69
N SER A 89 6.30 -19.10 4.16
CA SER A 89 5.86 -18.02 5.03
C SER A 89 6.60 -18.08 6.37
N THR A 90 7.38 -17.05 6.70
CA THR A 90 8.17 -16.97 7.94
C THR A 90 7.98 -15.63 8.63
N LEU A 91 8.17 -15.59 9.96
CA LEU A 91 8.12 -14.35 10.74
C LEU A 91 9.19 -13.33 10.29
N ARG A 92 10.38 -13.81 9.92
CA ARG A 92 11.46 -12.96 9.39
C ARG A 92 11.08 -12.33 8.05
N GLY A 93 10.46 -13.11 7.17
CA GLY A 93 9.94 -12.63 5.89
C GLY A 93 8.83 -11.59 6.09
N ALA A 94 7.87 -11.85 6.98
CA ALA A 94 6.80 -10.89 7.28
C ALA A 94 7.33 -9.57 7.86
N LEU A 95 8.37 -9.62 8.71
CA LEU A 95 9.04 -8.40 9.18
C LEU A 95 9.68 -7.63 8.01
N LEU A 96 10.44 -8.33 7.17
CA LEU A 96 11.15 -7.74 6.02
C LEU A 96 10.20 -7.11 5.00
N ASP A 97 9.16 -7.84 4.57
CA ASP A 97 8.08 -7.41 3.69
C ASP A 97 7.48 -6.09 4.19
N SER A 98 7.03 -6.14 5.43
CA SER A 98 6.42 -4.97 6.06
C SER A 98 7.43 -3.80 6.17
N PHE A 99 8.69 -4.04 6.52
CA PHE A 99 9.70 -2.97 6.57
C PHE A 99 9.95 -2.33 5.21
N ILE A 100 10.12 -3.14 4.16
CA ILE A 100 10.37 -2.68 2.80
C ILE A 100 9.16 -1.90 2.25
N ASP A 101 7.94 -2.35 2.55
CA ASP A 101 6.70 -1.62 2.21
C ASP A 101 6.73 -0.15 2.59
N ARG A 102 7.23 0.14 3.80
CA ARG A 102 7.31 1.51 4.32
C ARG A 102 8.36 2.33 3.59
N ILE A 103 9.46 1.70 3.19
CA ILE A 103 10.50 2.35 2.38
C ILE A 103 9.94 2.65 0.98
N CYS A 104 9.24 1.71 0.35
CA CYS A 104 8.60 1.90 -0.95
C CYS A 104 7.59 3.06 -0.91
N GLU A 105 6.70 3.10 0.09
CA GLU A 105 5.74 4.20 0.24
C GLU A 105 6.43 5.56 0.46
N ALA A 106 7.48 5.62 1.28
CA ALA A 106 8.27 6.85 1.46
C ALA A 106 8.95 7.30 0.16
N THR A 107 9.39 6.34 -0.65
CA THR A 107 10.02 6.61 -1.94
C THR A 107 9.02 7.17 -2.95
N TYR A 108 7.78 6.67 -2.98
CA TYR A 108 6.70 7.24 -3.79
C TYR A 108 6.32 8.65 -3.34
N ALA A 109 6.23 8.87 -2.03
CA ALA A 109 5.98 10.20 -1.46
C ALA A 109 7.09 11.19 -1.87
N LEU A 110 8.36 10.79 -1.79
CA LEU A 110 9.47 11.60 -2.26
C LEU A 110 9.36 11.92 -3.76
N ALA A 111 9.01 10.94 -4.59
CA ALA A 111 8.81 11.16 -6.01
C ALA A 111 7.68 12.16 -6.31
N LEU A 112 6.58 12.15 -5.55
CA LEU A 112 5.52 13.15 -5.66
C LEU A 112 6.00 14.57 -5.32
N LEU A 113 6.82 14.73 -4.27
CA LEU A 113 7.43 16.02 -3.94
C LEU A 113 8.28 16.54 -5.10
N LEU A 114 9.08 15.66 -5.69
CA LEU A 114 9.95 16.01 -6.81
C LEU A 114 9.17 16.37 -8.09
N LEU A 115 7.94 15.90 -8.22
CA LEU A 115 7.00 16.27 -9.29
C LEU A 115 6.23 17.58 -8.99
N GLY A 116 6.49 18.25 -7.86
CA GLY A 116 5.89 19.53 -7.50
C GLY A 116 4.58 19.44 -6.72
N VAL A 117 4.22 18.26 -6.20
CA VAL A 117 3.09 18.12 -5.28
C VAL A 117 3.43 18.82 -3.95
N ASP A 118 2.42 19.46 -3.35
CA ASP A 118 2.55 20.25 -2.13
C ASP A 118 3.18 19.44 -0.99
N VAL A 119 4.16 20.05 -0.35
CA VAL A 119 4.96 19.38 0.69
C VAL A 119 4.13 19.00 1.90
N TYR A 120 3.18 19.83 2.30
CA TYR A 120 2.34 19.56 3.47
C TYR A 120 1.36 18.43 3.16
N ALA A 121 0.75 18.41 1.97
CA ALA A 121 -0.12 17.33 1.53
C ALA A 121 0.61 15.98 1.54
N VAL A 122 1.83 15.91 1.00
CA VAL A 122 2.64 14.68 0.99
C VAL A 122 3.03 14.26 2.40
N LEU A 123 3.49 15.18 3.25
CA LEU A 123 3.90 14.85 4.62
C LEU A 123 2.72 14.36 5.47
N VAL A 124 1.55 14.98 5.33
CA VAL A 124 0.32 14.53 6.00
C VAL A 124 -0.09 13.15 5.50
N PHE A 125 -0.11 12.93 4.18
CA PHE A 125 -0.39 11.61 3.61
C PHE A 125 0.57 10.53 4.14
N LEU A 126 1.87 10.77 4.08
CA LEU A 126 2.89 9.81 4.49
C LEU A 126 2.77 9.47 5.98
N THR A 127 2.56 10.49 6.82
CA THR A 127 2.37 10.33 8.26
C THR A 127 1.14 9.47 8.56
N LEU A 128 0.01 9.76 7.91
CA LEU A 128 -1.23 8.99 8.10
C LEU A 128 -1.08 7.56 7.56
N SER A 129 -0.42 7.36 6.42
CA SER A 129 -0.14 6.04 5.85
C SER A 129 0.67 5.17 6.82
N PHE A 130 1.69 5.76 7.44
CA PHE A 130 2.52 5.09 8.44
C PHE A 130 1.73 4.80 9.72
N LEU A 131 0.86 5.71 10.17
CA LEU A 131 -0.02 5.47 11.32
C LEU A 131 -1.00 4.31 11.07
N VAL A 132 -1.58 4.20 9.87
CA VAL A 132 -2.45 3.05 9.51
C VAL A 132 -1.69 1.73 9.65
N SER A 133 -0.43 1.70 9.17
CA SER A 133 0.43 0.51 9.23
C SER A 133 0.92 0.21 10.65
N TYR A 134 1.27 1.24 11.41
CA TYR A 134 1.66 1.14 12.81
C TYR A 134 0.53 0.60 13.68
N LEU A 135 -0.67 1.16 13.57
CA LEU A 135 -1.83 0.70 14.34
C LEU A 135 -2.14 -0.77 14.06
N ARG A 136 -1.98 -1.22 12.81
CA ARG A 136 -2.11 -2.65 12.48
C ARG A 136 -1.09 -3.48 13.22
N ALA A 137 0.20 -3.18 13.07
CA ALA A 137 1.27 -3.94 13.71
C ALA A 137 1.14 -3.94 15.24
N ARG A 138 0.77 -2.78 15.83
CA ARG A 138 0.60 -2.65 17.27
C ARG A 138 -0.65 -3.36 17.77
N GLY A 139 -1.76 -3.29 17.03
CA GLY A 139 -2.98 -4.02 17.35
C GLY A 139 -2.74 -5.54 17.33
N GLU A 140 -2.10 -6.05 16.28
CA GLU A 140 -1.75 -7.47 16.17
C GLU A 140 -0.82 -7.93 17.31
N ALA A 141 0.16 -7.10 17.70
CA ALA A 141 1.03 -7.36 18.84
C ALA A 141 0.29 -7.37 20.20
N LEU A 142 -0.86 -6.69 20.29
CA LEU A 142 -1.75 -6.69 21.45
C LEU A 142 -2.85 -7.77 21.35
N GLY A 143 -2.78 -8.67 20.37
CA GLY A 143 -3.75 -9.75 20.17
C GLY A 143 -5.04 -9.32 19.46
N VAL A 144 -5.11 -8.10 18.91
CA VAL A 144 -6.28 -7.59 18.19
C VAL A 144 -6.03 -7.67 16.68
N ALA A 145 -6.78 -8.53 15.99
CA ALA A 145 -6.75 -8.59 14.53
C ALA A 145 -7.42 -7.36 13.92
N LEU A 146 -6.71 -6.68 13.01
CA LEU A 146 -7.15 -5.46 12.33
C LEU A 146 -7.33 -5.62 10.81
N THR A 147 -7.30 -6.86 10.33
CA THR A 147 -7.51 -7.20 8.92
C THR A 147 -8.92 -6.81 8.47
N GLY A 148 -9.04 -6.02 7.41
CA GLY A 148 -10.34 -5.57 6.90
C GLY A 148 -10.98 -4.42 7.68
N VAL A 149 -10.32 -3.90 8.71
CA VAL A 149 -10.79 -2.72 9.46
C VAL A 149 -10.16 -1.47 8.85
N GLY A 150 -10.98 -0.65 8.20
CA GLY A 150 -10.53 0.60 7.56
C GLY A 150 -10.97 0.74 6.11
N LEU A 151 -11.12 1.97 5.65
CA LEU A 151 -11.46 2.27 4.25
C LEU A 151 -10.24 2.26 3.32
N MET A 152 -9.09 2.72 3.82
CA MET A 152 -7.84 2.90 3.07
C MET A 152 -6.75 1.95 3.58
N GLU A 153 -6.85 0.67 3.17
CA GLU A 153 -5.73 -0.25 3.33
C GLU A 153 -4.63 0.08 2.31
N ARG A 154 -3.57 -0.72 2.26
CA ARG A 154 -2.40 -0.43 1.44
C ARG A 154 -2.73 -0.36 -0.05
N ALA A 155 -3.52 -1.30 -0.55
CA ALA A 155 -3.88 -1.36 -1.95
C ALA A 155 -4.64 -0.09 -2.41
N GLU A 156 -5.59 0.37 -1.60
CA GLU A 156 -6.39 1.57 -1.88
C GLU A 156 -5.52 2.84 -1.87
N ARG A 157 -4.53 2.93 -0.97
CA ARG A 157 -3.56 4.03 -0.97
C ARG A 157 -2.68 4.02 -2.23
N LEU A 158 -2.18 2.85 -2.65
CA LEU A 158 -1.40 2.75 -3.89
C LEU A 158 -2.22 3.15 -5.13
N ILE A 159 -3.51 2.77 -5.18
CA ILE A 159 -4.43 3.24 -6.24
C ILE A 159 -4.59 4.76 -6.18
N GLY A 160 -4.73 5.33 -4.98
CA GLY A 160 -4.77 6.79 -4.79
C GLY A 160 -3.51 7.49 -5.31
N LEU A 161 -2.33 6.95 -5.02
CA LEU A 161 -1.05 7.48 -5.53
C LEU A 161 -0.92 7.35 -7.04
N ILE A 162 -1.39 6.25 -7.64
CA ILE A 162 -1.45 6.08 -9.11
C ILE A 162 -2.35 7.15 -9.72
N LEU A 163 -3.52 7.41 -9.13
CA LEU A 163 -4.44 8.45 -9.59
C LEU A 163 -3.80 9.83 -9.52
N VAL A 164 -3.23 10.21 -8.37
CA VAL A 164 -2.52 11.49 -8.20
C VAL A 164 -1.40 11.63 -9.23
N SER A 165 -0.57 10.59 -9.38
CA SER A 165 0.55 10.59 -10.33
C SER A 165 0.08 10.70 -11.78
N THR A 166 -1.07 10.13 -12.13
CA THR A 166 -1.66 10.27 -13.47
C THR A 166 -2.14 11.71 -13.70
N ILE A 167 -2.84 12.30 -12.72
CA ILE A 167 -3.39 13.65 -12.79
C ILE A 167 -2.30 14.70 -13.06
N ILE A 168 -1.10 14.52 -12.50
CA ILE A 168 0.05 15.40 -12.75
C ILE A 168 0.35 15.58 -14.24
N ASP A 169 0.28 14.50 -15.03
CA ASP A 169 0.62 14.54 -16.46
C ASP A 169 -0.57 14.88 -17.36
N VAL A 170 -1.80 14.53 -16.96
CA VAL A 170 -3.00 14.68 -17.82
C VAL A 170 -3.83 15.94 -17.52
N ALA A 171 -3.60 16.60 -16.39
CA ALA A 171 -4.33 17.77 -15.95
C ALA A 171 -3.36 18.81 -15.35
N ASP A 172 -3.54 19.19 -14.09
CA ASP A 172 -2.72 20.19 -13.41
C ASP A 172 -2.37 19.80 -11.96
N LEU A 173 -1.38 20.51 -11.41
CA LEU A 173 -0.90 20.31 -10.05
C LEU A 173 -1.93 20.65 -8.98
N LEU A 174 -2.86 21.57 -9.23
CA LEU A 174 -3.90 21.92 -8.25
C LEU A 174 -4.85 20.74 -8.03
N LEU A 175 -5.26 20.09 -9.12
CA LEU A 175 -6.11 18.91 -9.07
C LEU A 175 -5.35 17.71 -8.46
N ALA A 176 -4.07 17.54 -8.79
CA ALA A 176 -3.24 16.48 -8.19
C ALA A 176 -3.11 16.67 -6.67
N ASN A 177 -2.86 17.89 -6.21
CA ASN A 177 -2.81 18.24 -4.78
C ASN A 177 -4.15 17.98 -4.10
N THR A 178 -5.25 18.40 -4.70
CA THR A 178 -6.60 18.17 -4.16
C THR A 178 -6.90 16.68 -4.04
N ALA A 179 -6.53 15.88 -5.05
CA ALA A 179 -6.67 14.44 -5.02
C ALA A 179 -5.82 13.81 -3.90
N LEU A 180 -4.58 14.25 -3.70
CA LEU A 180 -3.74 13.74 -2.60
C LEU A 180 -4.30 14.09 -1.23
N VAL A 181 -4.81 15.31 -1.04
CA VAL A 181 -5.47 15.73 0.21
C VAL A 181 -6.69 14.85 0.49
N LEU A 182 -7.48 14.50 -0.53
CA LEU A 182 -8.61 13.57 -0.38
C LEU A 182 -8.13 12.17 0.05
N VAL A 183 -7.07 11.64 -0.59
CA VAL A 183 -6.48 10.36 -0.20
C VAL A 183 -5.96 10.40 1.24
N ALA A 184 -5.28 11.47 1.63
CA ALA A 184 -4.79 11.69 2.98
C ALA A 184 -5.95 11.74 4.00
N PHE A 185 -7.02 12.48 3.69
CA PHE A 185 -8.22 12.56 4.51
C PHE A 185 -8.85 11.18 4.74
N LEU A 186 -9.07 10.39 3.68
CA LEU A 186 -9.63 9.03 3.78
C LEU A 186 -8.70 8.08 4.55
N THR A 187 -7.39 8.29 4.43
CA THR A 187 -6.39 7.57 5.25
C THR A 187 -6.50 7.97 6.73
N GLY A 188 -6.71 9.24 7.04
CA GLY A 188 -6.97 9.73 8.40
C GLY A 188 -8.24 9.15 9.02
N VAL A 189 -9.33 9.05 8.25
CA VAL A 189 -10.54 8.34 8.68
C VAL A 189 -10.22 6.89 9.05
N THR A 190 -9.37 6.22 8.26
CA THR A 190 -8.94 4.84 8.52
C THR A 190 -8.10 4.72 9.79
N VAL A 191 -7.21 5.68 10.08
CA VAL A 191 -6.46 5.75 11.34
C VAL A 191 -7.43 5.77 12.53
N ILE A 192 -8.43 6.66 12.48
CA ILE A 192 -9.43 6.80 13.55
C ILE A 192 -10.23 5.52 13.71
N GLN A 193 -10.70 4.92 12.61
CA GLN A 193 -11.44 3.64 12.64
C GLN A 193 -10.64 2.53 13.31
N ARG A 194 -9.36 2.35 12.92
CA ARG A 194 -8.48 1.34 13.49
C ARG A 194 -8.20 1.60 14.96
N PHE A 195 -7.94 2.85 15.33
CA PHE A 195 -7.68 3.21 16.72
C PHE A 195 -8.89 2.91 17.61
N LEU A 196 -10.08 3.38 17.23
CA LEU A 196 -11.31 3.17 18.00
C LEU A 196 -11.69 1.69 18.09
N TYR A 197 -11.50 0.92 17.00
CA TYR A 197 -11.74 -0.51 17.01
C TYR A 197 -10.82 -1.22 17.99
N THR A 198 -9.50 -0.97 17.93
CA THR A 198 -8.52 -1.56 18.86
C THR A 198 -8.81 -1.18 20.30
N TRP A 199 -9.11 0.10 20.56
CA TRP A 199 -9.40 0.59 21.91
C TRP A 199 -10.57 -0.14 22.55
N ARG A 200 -11.66 -0.33 21.79
CA ARG A 200 -12.85 -1.07 22.26
C ARG A 200 -12.53 -2.53 22.55
N GLN A 201 -11.78 -3.20 21.67
CA GLN A 201 -11.43 -4.61 21.86
C GLN A 201 -10.54 -4.84 23.08
N LEU A 202 -9.59 -3.92 23.35
CA LEU A 202 -8.76 -4.01 24.55
C LEU A 202 -9.55 -3.78 25.84
N SER A 203 -10.54 -2.88 25.83
CA SER A 203 -11.41 -2.66 26.99
C SER A 203 -12.30 -3.85 27.35
N SER A 204 -12.50 -4.80 26.41
CA SER A 204 -13.25 -6.03 26.66
C SER A 204 -12.40 -7.20 27.17
N VAL A 205 -11.06 -7.08 27.16
CA VAL A 205 -10.15 -8.09 27.70
C VAL A 205 -9.83 -7.72 29.15
N LYS A 206 -10.51 -8.39 30.10
CA LYS A 206 -10.17 -8.35 31.53
C LYS A 206 -9.03 -9.30 31.84
#